data_AF-I6CPL3-F1
#
_entry.id   AF-I6CPL3-F1
#
_cell.length_a   1.000
_cell.length_b   1.000
_cell.length_c   1.000
_cell.angle_alpha   90.00
_cell.angle_beta   90.00
_cell.angle_gamma   90.00
#
_symmetry.space_group_name_H-M   'P 1'
#
loop_
_entity.id
_entity.type
_entity.pdbx_description
1 polymer ?
#
loop_
_entity_poly.entity_id
_entity_poly.type
_entity_poly.pdbx_seq_one_letter_code
_entity_poly.pdbx_strand_id
1 'polypeptide(L)' 'MADAAKAMNVGLSTMTRWVKQLRDERQGKTPKASPITPEQIEIRKLRKKLQRIEMENEILKKATALLMSDSLNSSR' A
#
# COMPACT_ATOMS: atom_id res chain seq x y z
N MET A 1 -23.10 -13.99 14.24
CA MET A 1 -22.79 -13.19 13.03
C MET A 1 -23.83 -12.13 12.77
N ALA A 2 -25.13 -12.44 12.87
CA ALA A 2 -26.21 -11.46 12.73
C ALA A 2 -26.09 -10.29 13.73
N ASP A 3 -25.83 -10.58 15.01
CA ASP A 3 -25.68 -9.53 16.04
C ASP A 3 -24.47 -8.64 15.82
N ALA A 4 -23.34 -9.24 15.41
CA ALA A 4 -22.13 -8.50 15.10
C ALA A 4 -22.28 -7.64 13.83
N ALA A 5 -22.99 -8.15 12.81
CA ALA A 5 -23.33 -7.38 11.61
C ALA A 5 -24.26 -6.20 11.95
N LYS A 6 -25.25 -6.43 12.82
CA LYS A 6 -26.16 -5.39 13.32
C LYS A 6 -25.43 -4.32 14.15
N ALA A 7 -24.54 -4.74 15.07
CA ALA A 7 -23.73 -3.83 15.89
C ALA A 7 -22.80 -2.94 15.06
N MET A 8 -22.27 -3.48 13.95
CA MET A 8 -21.38 -2.77 13.03
C MET A 8 -22.14 -2.05 11.90
N ASN A 9 -23.48 -2.11 11.88
CA ASN A 9 -24.33 -1.58 10.81
C ASN A 9 -23.90 -2.01 9.39
N VAL A 10 -23.55 -3.28 9.24
CA VAL A 10 -23.15 -3.88 7.95
C VAL A 10 -24.06 -5.05 7.59
N GLY A 11 -24.20 -5.33 6.30
CA GLY A 11 -24.90 -6.52 5.83
C GLY A 11 -24.24 -7.82 6.29
N LEU A 12 -25.04 -8.87 6.54
CA LEU A 12 -24.55 -10.18 6.98
C LEU A 12 -23.56 -10.81 5.99
N SER A 13 -23.78 -10.59 4.68
CA SER A 13 -22.89 -11.06 3.61
C SER A 13 -21.51 -10.40 3.68
N THR A 14 -21.46 -9.09 3.96
CA THR A 14 -20.22 -8.33 4.16
C THR A 14 -19.45 -8.85 5.36
N MET A 15 -20.14 -9.04 6.49
CA MET A 15 -19.53 -9.56 7.72
C MET A 15 -18.95 -10.97 7.52
N THR A 16 -19.70 -11.84 6.83
CA THR A 16 -19.25 -13.21 6.50
C THR A 16 -18.01 -13.19 5.61
N ARG A 17 -17.96 -12.29 4.62
CA ARG A 17 -16.80 -12.11 3.75
C ARG A 17 -15.58 -11.64 4.52
N TRP A 18 -15.72 -10.66 5.41
CA TRP A 18 -14.61 -10.18 6.25
C TRP A 18 -14.06 -11.25 7.18
N VAL A 19 -14.94 -12.07 7.78
CA VAL A 19 -14.50 -13.20 8.62
C VAL A 19 -13.75 -14.25 7.81
N LYS A 20 -14.24 -14.59 6.61
CA LYS A 20 -13.54 -15.51 5.71
C LYS A 20 -12.15 -14.96 5.33
N GLN A 21 -12.09 -13.68 4.95
CA GLN A 21 -10.84 -13.01 4.62
C GLN A 21 -9.86 -13.01 5.81
N LEU A 22 -10.31 -12.71 7.02
CA LEU A 22 -9.46 -12.73 8.22
C LEU A 22 -8.91 -14.14 8.51
N ARG A 23 -9.71 -15.19 8.30
CA ARG A 23 -9.26 -16.58 8.44
C ARG A 23 -8.20 -16.94 7.41
N ASP A 24 -8.40 -16.55 6.16
CA ASP A 24 -7.42 -16.75 5.08
C ASP A 24 -6.11 -15.99 5.35
N GLU A 25 -6.20 -14.73 5.79
CA GLU A 25 -5.03 -13.91 6.17
C GLU A 25 -4.23 -14.56 7.32
N ARG A 26 -4.91 -15.09 8.34
CA ARG A 26 -4.27 -15.84 9.45
C ARG A 26 -3.60 -17.15 9.01
N GLN A 27 -4.04 -17.72 7.90
CA GLN A 27 -3.40 -18.88 7.26
C GLN A 27 -2.24 -18.47 6.33
N GLY A 28 -1.85 -17.19 6.32
CA GLY A 28 -0.78 -16.69 5.46
C GLY A 28 -1.18 -16.51 4.00
N LYS A 29 -2.47 -16.63 3.66
CA LYS A 29 -2.92 -16.34 2.30
C LYS A 29 -2.93 -14.84 2.09
N THR A 30 -2.29 -14.38 1.02
CA THR A 30 -2.30 -12.98 0.64
C THR A 30 -3.72 -12.57 0.21
N PRO A 31 -4.35 -11.58 0.86
CA PRO A 31 -5.69 -11.16 0.49
C PRO A 31 -5.66 -10.39 -0.83
N LYS A 32 -6.63 -10.67 -1.70
CA LYS A 32 -6.88 -9.86 -2.92
C LYS A 32 -7.59 -8.54 -2.60
N ALA A 33 -8.32 -8.50 -1.49
CA ALA A 33 -9.01 -7.31 -1.00
C ALA A 33 -8.12 -6.50 -0.05
N SER A 34 -8.60 -5.32 0.39
CA SER A 34 -7.88 -4.53 1.38
C SER A 34 -7.63 -5.35 2.64
N PRO A 35 -6.37 -5.46 3.10
CA PRO A 35 -6.03 -6.28 4.27
C PRO A 35 -6.77 -5.82 5.53
N ILE A 36 -7.15 -6.78 6.37
CA ILE A 36 -7.87 -6.51 7.63
C ILE A 36 -6.93 -6.67 8.84
N THR A 37 -5.90 -7.52 8.71
CA THR A 37 -4.89 -7.71 9.76
C THR A 37 -3.97 -6.49 9.91
N PRO A 38 -3.63 -6.07 11.15
CA PRO A 38 -2.78 -4.90 11.40
C PRO A 38 -1.42 -4.98 10.72
N GLU A 39 -0.79 -6.16 10.74
CA GLU A 39 0.49 -6.42 10.10
C GLU A 39 0.44 -6.18 8.59
N GLN A 40 -0.59 -6.67 7.90
CA GLN A 40 -0.71 -6.48 6.45
C GLN A 40 -1.09 -5.05 6.07
N ILE A 41 -1.84 -4.36 6.93
CA ILE A 41 -2.10 -2.92 6.79
C ILE A 41 -0.79 -2.15 6.88
N GLU A 42 0.08 -2.50 7.82
CA GLU A 42 1.40 -1.89 7.99
C GLU A 42 2.30 -2.20 6.79
N ILE A 43 2.38 -3.45 6.34
CA ILE A 43 3.11 -3.84 5.11
C ILE A 43 2.65 -2.99 3.93
N ARG A 44 1.34 -2.79 3.74
CA ARG A 44 0.81 -1.95 2.67
C ARG A 44 1.22 -0.48 2.82
N LYS A 45 1.18 0.05 4.04
CA LYS A 45 1.60 1.43 4.34
C LYS A 45 3.09 1.63 4.05
N LEU A 46 3.92 0.66 4.45
CA LEU A 46 5.36 0.67 4.19
C LEU A 46 5.66 0.58 2.70
N ARG A 47 5.01 -0.34 1.97
CA ARG A 47 5.18 -0.44 0.50
C ARG A 47 4.83 0.86 -0.22
N LYS A 48 3.76 1.55 0.18
CA LYS A 48 3.40 2.87 -0.38
C LYS A 48 4.45 3.94 -0.09
N LYS A 49 5.00 3.96 1.14
CA LYS A 49 6.08 4.88 1.50
C LYS A 49 7.34 4.60 0.68
N LEU A 50 7.72 3.32 0.55
CA LEU A 50 8.88 2.91 -0.22
C LEU A 50 8.75 3.35 -1.69
N GLN A 51 7.60 3.07 -2.32
CA GLN A 51 7.34 3.48 -3.70
C GLN A 51 7.45 5.00 -3.91
N ARG A 52 6.99 5.79 -2.93
CA ARG A 52 7.13 7.25 -2.98
C ARG A 52 8.59 7.67 -2.90
N ILE A 53 9.34 7.11 -1.95
CA ILE A 53 10.76 7.41 -1.75
C ILE A 53 11.59 7.02 -2.98
N GLU A 54 11.29 5.88 -3.59
CA GLU A 54 11.92 5.44 -4.85
C GLU A 54 11.65 6.42 -5.98
N MET A 55 10.39 6.87 -6.12
CA MET A 55 10.02 7.86 -7.13
C MET A 55 10.72 9.22 -6.92
N GLU A 56 10.75 9.71 -5.67
CA GLU A 56 11.43 10.95 -5.31
C GLU A 56 12.94 10.85 -5.61
N ASN A 57 13.58 9.73 -5.29
CA ASN A 57 14.98 9.48 -5.63
C ASN A 57 15.21 9.49 -7.15
N GLU A 58 14.35 8.85 -7.93
CA GLU A 58 14.48 8.84 -9.38
C GLU A 58 14.32 10.24 -9.99
N ILE A 59 13.42 11.07 -9.45
CA ILE A 59 13.29 12.48 -9.86
C ILE A 59 14.58 13.25 -9.54
N LEU A 60 15.12 13.09 -8.32
CA LEU A 60 16.34 13.78 -7.90
C LEU A 60 17.56 13.38 -8.75
N LYS A 61 17.71 12.09 -9.06
CA LYS A 61 18.78 11.61 -9.94
C LYS A 61 18.68 12.22 -11.34
N LYS A 62 17.47 12.27 -11.91
CA LYS A 62 17.23 12.88 -13.23
C LYS A 62 17.52 14.38 -13.23
N ALA A 63 17.06 15.11 -12.22
CA ALA A 63 17.35 16.54 -12.08
C ALA A 63 18.86 16.80 -11.96
N THR A 64 19.56 15.99 -11.17
CA THR A 64 21.02 16.10 -11.02
C THR A 64 21.74 15.87 -12.34
N ALA A 65 21.34 14.84 -13.11
CA ALA A 65 21.93 14.55 -14.42
C ALA A 65 21.69 15.68 -15.44
N LEU A 66 20.51 16.29 -15.43
CA LEU A 66 20.18 17.43 -16.28
C LEU A 66 21.05 18.66 -15.94
N LEU A 67 21.13 19.02 -14.65
CA LEU A 67 21.95 20.15 -14.21
C LEU A 67 23.44 19.98 -14.55
N MET A 68 23.98 18.76 -14.38
CA MET A 68 25.35 18.45 -14.79
C MET A 68 25.53 18.64 -16.30
N SER A 69 24.57 18.20 -17.11
CA SER A 69 24.61 18.35 -18.58
C SER A 69 24.57 19.83 -19.01
N ASP A 70 23.74 20.64 -18.37
CA ASP A 70 23.63 22.08 -18.65
C ASP A 70 24.92 22.83 -18.32
N SER A 71 25.58 22.47 -17.20
CA SER A 71 26.87 23.09 -16.82
C SER A 71 27.99 22.83 -17.83
N LEU A 72 28.00 21.63 -18.43
CA LEU A 72 28.98 21.25 -19.45
C LEU A 72 28.72 21.94 -20.79
N ASN A 73 27.44 22.14 -21.15
CA ASN A 73 27.05 22.84 -22.38
C ASN A 73 27.29 24.36 -22.30
N SER A 74 27.13 24.95 -21.11
CA SER A 74 27.37 26.39 -20.87
C SER A 74 28.86 26.79 -20.86
N SER A 75 29.78 25.83 -20.74
CA SER A 75 31.22 26.08 -20.67
C SER A 75 31.94 25.98 -22.02
N ARG A 76 31.20 25.78 -23.12
CA ARG A 76 31.70 25.77 -24.51
C ARG A 76 31.37 27.08 -25.21
#